data_AF-A0A7Z0KZP9-F1
#
_entry.id   AF-A0A7Z0KZP9-F1
#
_cell.length_a   1.000
_cell.length_b   1.000
_cell.length_c   1.000
_cell.angle_alpha   90.00
_cell.angle_beta   90.00
_cell.angle_gamma   90.00
#
_symmetry.space_group_name_H-M   'P 1'
#
loop_
_entity.id
_entity.type
_entity.pdbx_description
1 polymer ?
#
loop_
_entity_poly.entity_id
_entity_poly.type
_entity_poly.pdbx_seq_one_letter_code
_entity_poly.pdbx_strand_id
1 'polypeptide(L)'
;MIVATPVQAAMAAPCLAPERPFLPQSREDMRLYADLLRADFETYIAEVQTYFRCLDEERARAFVEAREVVEQYGQFQHALE
;
A
#
# COMPACT_ATOMS: atom_id res chain seq x y z
N MET A 1 7.96 1.78 -36.50
CA MET A 1 6.64 1.72 -35.85
C MET A 1 6.87 1.58 -34.35
N ILE A 2 6.61 2.63 -33.58
CA ILE A 2 6.73 2.59 -32.12
C ILE A 2 5.43 1.98 -31.61
N VAL A 3 5.50 0.76 -31.08
CA VAL A 3 4.36 0.13 -30.41
C VAL A 3 4.28 0.76 -29.03
N ALA A 4 3.38 1.73 -28.85
CA ALA A 4 3.02 2.24 -27.55
C ALA A 4 2.21 1.15 -26.84
N THR A 5 2.87 0.35 -26.00
CA THR A 5 2.18 -0.48 -25.01
C THR A 5 1.38 0.44 -24.10
N PRO A 6 0.08 0.21 -23.90
CA PRO A 6 -0.68 1.01 -22.97
C PRO A 6 -0.06 0.81 -21.57
N VAL A 7 0.48 1.88 -21.00
CA VAL A 7 0.74 1.95 -19.57
C VAL A 7 -0.63 1.88 -18.93
N GLN A 8 -0.99 0.72 -18.40
CA GLN A 8 -2.16 0.60 -17.55
C GLN A 8 -1.89 1.49 -16.33
N ALA A 9 -2.45 2.69 -16.31
CA ALA A 9 -2.48 3.51 -15.13
C ALA A 9 -3.31 2.75 -14.08
N ALA A 10 -2.64 2.08 -13.16
CA ALA A 10 -3.27 1.40 -12.04
C ALA A 10 -4.15 2.40 -11.29
N MET A 11 -5.45 2.10 -11.24
CA MET A 11 -6.46 2.88 -10.53
C MET A 11 -6.07 2.97 -9.05
N ALA A 12 -6.13 4.18 -8.46
CA ALA A 12 -5.85 4.39 -7.03
C ALA A 12 -6.83 3.57 -6.16
N ALA A 13 -6.42 2.79 -5.16
CA ALA A 13 -5.07 2.58 -4.62
C ALA A 13 -4.88 1.09 -4.23
N PRO A 14 -3.73 0.46 -4.51
CA PRO A 14 -3.54 -0.97 -4.22
C PRO A 14 -3.66 -1.26 -2.73
N CYS A 15 -3.20 -0.33 -1.87
CA CYS A 15 -3.14 -0.49 -0.42
C CYS A 15 -3.84 0.68 0.27
N LEU A 16 -5.00 0.43 0.86
CA LEU A 16 -5.74 1.44 1.64
C LEU A 16 -5.40 1.29 3.12
N ALA A 17 -4.99 2.39 3.75
CA ALA A 17 -4.74 2.41 5.18
C ALA A 17 -6.09 2.35 5.93
N PRO A 18 -6.21 1.50 6.97
CA PRO A 18 -7.42 1.46 7.79
C PRO A 18 -7.59 2.75 8.60
N GLU A 19 -8.83 3.07 8.94
CA GLU A 19 -9.14 4.24 9.77
C GLU A 19 -8.66 4.01 11.21
N ARG A 20 -8.07 5.03 11.82
CA ARG A 20 -7.61 4.93 13.21
C ARG A 20 -8.82 4.89 14.15
N PRO A 21 -8.88 3.92 15.08
CA PRO A 21 -9.98 3.84 16.02
C PRO A 21 -10.00 5.08 16.93
N PHE A 22 -11.19 5.54 17.26
CA PHE A 22 -11.37 6.65 18.19
C PHE A 22 -11.18 6.16 19.64
N LEU A 23 -10.54 6.99 20.46
CA LEU A 23 -10.46 6.76 21.90
C LEU A 23 -10.96 8.02 22.63
N PRO A 24 -12.06 7.94 23.40
CA PRO A 24 -12.57 9.08 24.15
C PRO A 24 -11.60 9.49 25.25
N GLN A 25 -11.68 10.75 25.71
CA GLN A 25 -10.85 11.24 26.83
C GLN A 25 -11.42 10.85 28.20
N SER A 26 -12.76 10.71 28.30
CA SER A 26 -13.46 10.36 29.54
C SER A 26 -13.26 8.89 29.89
N ARG A 27 -12.80 8.63 31.12
CA ARG A 27 -12.70 7.26 31.65
C ARG A 27 -14.07 6.62 31.89
N GLU A 28 -15.11 7.42 32.03
CA GLU A 28 -16.48 6.91 32.13
C GLU A 28 -16.93 6.36 30.78
N ASP A 29 -16.74 7.14 29.71
CA ASP A 29 -17.07 6.71 28.34
C ASP A 29 -16.24 5.49 27.92
N MET A 30 -14.96 5.44 28.29
CA MET A 30 -14.13 4.25 28.04
C MET A 30 -14.71 2.98 28.68
N ARG A 31 -15.28 3.07 29.89
CA ARG A 31 -15.89 1.91 30.57
C ARG A 31 -17.25 1.59 29.98
N LEU A 32 -18.04 2.61 29.67
CA LEU A 32 -19.37 2.47 29.09
C LEU A 32 -19.33 1.78 27.72
N TYR A 33 -18.32 2.12 26.90
CA TYR A 33 -18.16 1.60 25.55
C TYR A 33 -16.98 0.62 25.42
N ALA A 34 -16.56 -0.02 26.51
CA ALA A 34 -15.33 -0.83 26.54
C ALA A 34 -15.29 -1.94 25.48
N ASP A 35 -16.42 -2.62 25.26
CA ASP A 35 -16.50 -3.72 24.29
C ASP A 35 -16.46 -3.20 22.84
N LEU A 36 -17.11 -2.07 22.56
CA LEU A 36 -17.06 -1.42 21.25
C LEU A 36 -15.65 -0.93 20.93
N LEU A 37 -15.04 -0.20 21.87
CA LEU A 37 -13.67 0.30 21.72
C LEU A 37 -12.69 -0.87 21.52
N ARG A 38 -12.85 -1.96 22.25
CA ARG A 38 -12.02 -3.16 22.06
C ARG A 38 -12.16 -3.71 20.64
N ALA A 39 -13.39 -3.89 20.15
CA ALA A 39 -13.66 -4.40 18.82
C ALA A 39 -13.07 -3.51 17.72
N ASP A 40 -13.20 -2.18 17.85
CA ASP A 40 -12.64 -1.22 16.88
C ASP A 40 -11.11 -1.30 16.82
N PHE A 41 -10.45 -1.38 17.98
CA PHE A 41 -8.99 -1.52 18.04
C PHE A 41 -8.52 -2.87 17.49
N GLU A 42 -9.21 -3.98 17.82
CA GLU A 42 -8.89 -5.30 17.28
C GLU A 42 -9.06 -5.35 15.76
N THR A 43 -10.11 -4.72 15.24
CA THR A 43 -10.36 -4.59 13.80
C THR A 43 -9.24 -3.83 13.12
N TYR A 44 -8.87 -2.65 13.63
CA TYR A 44 -7.73 -1.88 13.10
C TYR A 44 -6.42 -2.68 13.09
N ILE A 45 -6.13 -3.42 14.17
CA ILE A 45 -4.90 -4.23 14.26
C ILE A 45 -4.89 -5.35 13.20
N ALA A 46 -6.03 -5.96 12.90
CA ALA A 46 -6.12 -6.96 11.85
C ALA A 46 -5.98 -6.34 10.45
N GLU A 47 -6.65 -5.22 10.21
CA GLU A 47 -6.64 -4.55 8.91
C GLU A 47 -5.27 -3.94 8.58
N VAL A 48 -4.56 -3.37 9.57
CA VAL A 48 -3.25 -2.75 9.33
C VAL A 48 -2.20 -3.79 8.92
N GLN A 49 -2.34 -5.05 9.33
CA GLN A 49 -1.48 -6.14 8.86
C GLN A 49 -1.71 -6.43 7.38
N THR A 50 -2.97 -6.42 6.93
CA THR A 50 -3.32 -6.58 5.51
C THR A 50 -2.77 -5.41 4.69
N TYR A 51 -2.88 -4.19 5.22
CA TYR A 51 -2.32 -3.00 4.60
C TYR A 51 -0.79 -3.09 4.43
N PHE A 52 -0.06 -3.50 5.47
CA PHE A 52 1.40 -3.66 5.37
C PHE A 52 1.81 -4.72 4.35
N ARG A 53 1.14 -5.87 4.35
CA ARG A 53 1.42 -6.91 3.35
C ARG A 53 1.23 -6.40 1.92
N CYS A 54 0.17 -5.65 1.68
CA CYS A 54 -0.04 -5.02 0.37
C CYS A 54 1.11 -4.07 0.02
N LEU A 55 1.53 -3.19 0.94
CA LEU A 55 2.62 -2.24 0.68
C LEU A 55 3.93 -2.95 0.32
N ASP A 56 4.22 -4.06 0.99
CA ASP A 56 5.42 -4.86 0.72
C ASP A 56 5.35 -5.54 -0.65
N GLU A 57 4.19 -6.07 -1.04
CA GLU A 57 3.95 -6.64 -2.37
C GLU A 57 4.12 -5.58 -3.47
N GLU A 58 3.55 -4.39 -3.31
CA GLU A 58 3.68 -3.29 -4.25
C GLU A 58 5.11 -2.78 -4.37
N ARG A 59 5.82 -2.68 -3.23
CA ARG A 59 7.23 -2.32 -3.22
C ARG A 59 8.07 -3.34 -3.99
N ALA A 60 7.84 -4.63 -3.77
CA ALA A 60 8.56 -5.69 -4.48
C ALA A 60 8.29 -5.64 -5.99
N ARG A 61 7.03 -5.47 -6.41
CA ARG A 61 6.65 -5.32 -7.82
C ARG A 61 7.34 -4.11 -8.45
N ALA A 62 7.25 -2.94 -7.83
CA ALA A 62 7.84 -1.71 -8.35
C ALA A 62 9.38 -1.81 -8.46
N PHE A 63 10.03 -2.54 -7.56
CA PHE A 63 11.46 -2.76 -7.61
C PHE A 63 11.88 -3.59 -8.85
N VAL A 64 11.12 -4.64 -9.17
CA VAL A 64 11.37 -5.45 -10.39
C VAL A 64 11.19 -4.61 -11.64
N GLU A 65 10.08 -3.88 -11.74
CA GLU A 65 9.78 -2.98 -12.86
C GLU A 65 10.90 -1.93 -13.06
N ALA A 66 11.32 -1.27 -11.99
CA ALA A 66 12.40 -0.28 -12.04
C ALA A 66 13.73 -0.88 -12.53
N ARG A 67 14.06 -2.11 -12.08
CA ARG A 67 15.26 -2.82 -12.56
C ARG A 67 15.18 -3.07 -14.06
N GLU A 68 14.07 -3.61 -14.55
CA GLU A 68 13.88 -3.92 -15.98
C GLU A 68 13.99 -2.66 -16.84
N VAL A 69 13.38 -1.55 -16.40
CA VAL A 69 13.46 -0.27 -17.11
C VAL A 69 14.90 0.26 -17.17
N VAL A 70 15.67 0.15 -16.09
CA VAL A 70 17.07 0.57 -16.06
C VAL A 70 17.93 -0.32 -16.98
N GLU A 71 17.72 -1.64 -16.98
CA GLU A 71 18.42 -2.57 -17.88
C GLU A 71 18.12 -2.26 -19.34
N GLN A 72 16.85 -2.02 -19.70
CA GLN A 72 16.45 -1.60 -21.04
C GLN A 72 17.10 -0.27 -21.45
N TYR A 73 17.19 0.69 -20.54
CA TYR A 73 17.86 1.96 -20.81
C TYR A 73 19.37 1.79 -21.04
N GLY A 74 20.03 0.93 -20.27
CA GLY A 74 21.44 0.59 -20.47
C GLY A 74 21.69 -0.07 -21.84
N GLN A 75 20.82 -0.99 -22.27
CA GLN A 75 20.90 -1.59 -23.61
C GLN A 75 20.73 -0.55 -24.71
N PHE A 76 19.77 0.37 -24.55
CA PHE A 76 19.57 1.47 -25.48
C PHE A 76 20.80 2.37 -25.60
N GLN A 77 21.43 2.73 -24.48
CA GLN A 77 22.67 3.52 -24.49
C GLN A 77 23.79 2.80 -25.23
N HIS A 78 24.01 1.52 -24.93
CA HIS A 78 25.07 0.74 -25.58
C HIS A 78 24.85 0.59 -27.10
N ALA A 79 23.59 0.53 -27.55
CA ALA A 79 23.28 0.48 -28.98
C ALA A 79 23.54 1.79 -29.74
N LEU A 80 23.75 2.91 -29.03
CA LEU A 80 24.07 4.21 -29.61
C LEU A 80 25.58 4.51 -29.68
N GLU A 81 26.41 3.68 -29.05
CA GLU A 81 27.87 3.74 -29.10
C GLU A 81 28.43 3.09 -30.37
#